data_AF-A0A2H6GZB1-F1
#
_entry.id   AF-A0A2H6GZB1-F1
#
_cell.length_a   1.000
_cell.length_b   1.000
_cell.length_c   1.000
_cell.angle_alpha   90.00
_cell.angle_beta   90.00
_cell.angle_gamma   90.00
#
_symmetry.space_group_name_H-M   'P 1'
#
loop_
_entity.id
_entity.type
_entity.pdbx_description
1 polymer ?
#
loop_
_entity_poly.entity_id
_entity_poly.type
_entity_poly.pdbx_seq_one_letter_code
_entity_poly.pdbx_strand_id
1 'polypeptide(L)' 'MLGNIIGGFIVILVGVTLAPTVADEVAGAQANTNITGASSTILGLTTLFYNLSIAATAIGIAAQGLRNSGLM' A
#
# COMPACT_ATOMS: atom_id res chain seq x y z
N MET A 1 -7.78 19.10 -12.02
CA MET A 1 -8.17 17.85 -12.71
C MET A 1 -6.97 16.92 -12.86
N LEU A 2 -5.95 17.35 -13.60
CA LEU A 2 -4.71 16.58 -13.77
C LEU A 2 -3.97 16.33 -12.43
N GLY A 3 -4.02 17.28 -11.49
CA GLY A 3 -3.40 17.13 -10.16
C GLY A 3 -3.93 15.96 -9.33
N ASN A 4 -5.21 15.59 -9.46
CA ASN A 4 -5.77 14.43 -8.75
C ASN A 4 -5.34 13.12 -9.41
N ILE A 5 -5.33 13.03 -10.74
CA ILE A 5 -4.87 11.83 -11.46
C ILE A 5 -3.38 11.61 -11.23
N ILE A 6 -2.57 12.67 -11.30
CA ILE A 6 -1.14 12.64 -10.97
C ILE A 6 -0.93 12.28 -9.50
N GLY A 7 -1.77 12.78 -8.58
CA GLY A 7 -1.73 12.42 -7.17
C GLY A 7 -1.87 10.91 -6.94
N GLY A 8 -2.80 10.26 -7.63
CA GLY A 8 -2.95 8.79 -7.57
C GLY A 8 -1.69 8.06 -8.08
N PHE A 9 -1.08 8.54 -9.16
CA PHE A 9 0.17 7.97 -9.69
C PHE A 9 1.35 8.13 -8.72
N ILE A 10 1.50 9.31 -8.09
CA ILE A 10 2.57 9.56 -7.10
C ILE A 10 2.40 8.63 -5.90
N VAL A 11 1.18 8.41 -5.42
CA VAL A 11 0.91 7.48 -4.31
C VAL A 11 1.34 6.05 -4.66
N ILE A 12 1.09 5.58 -5.87
CA ILE A 12 1.56 4.25 -6.32
C ILE A 12 3.09 4.23 -6.39
N LEU A 13 3.71 5.22 -7.03
CA LEU A 13 5.16 5.29 -7.19
C LEU A 13 5.87 5.25 -5.83
N VAL A 14 5.50 6.17 -4.93
CA VAL A 14 6.09 6.27 -3.59
C VAL A 14 5.76 5.01 -2.77
N GLY A 15 4.51 4.57 -2.76
CA GLY A 15 4.07 3.40 -2.01
C GLY A 15 4.83 2.13 -2.40
N VAL A 16 5.00 1.88 -3.70
CA VAL A 16 5.76 0.73 -4.23
C VAL A 16 7.25 0.85 -3.91
N THR A 17 7.83 2.05 -3.97
CA THR A 17 9.25 2.23 -3.61
C THR A 17 9.53 1.96 -2.13
N LEU A 18 8.55 2.16 -1.25
CA LEU A 18 8.66 1.87 0.18
C LEU A 18 8.28 0.42 0.55
N ALA A 19 7.69 -0.35 -0.38
CA ALA A 19 7.31 -1.74 -0.12
C ALA A 19 8.47 -2.65 0.35
N PRO A 20 9.71 -2.54 -0.18
CA PRO A 20 10.84 -3.33 0.30
C PRO A 20 11.16 -3.03 1.76
N THR A 21 11.15 -1.75 2.15
CA THR A 21 11.41 -1.33 3.52
C THR A 21 10.39 -1.92 4.49
N VAL A 22 9.10 -1.93 4.12
CA VAL A 22 8.06 -2.59 4.94
C VAL A 22 8.30 -4.10 5.01
N ALA A 23 8.66 -4.74 3.90
CA ALA A 23 8.95 -6.18 3.89
C ALA A 23 10.14 -6.55 4.79
N ASP A 24 11.20 -5.73 4.81
CA ASP A 24 12.37 -5.94 5.65
C ASP A 24 12.03 -5.83 7.14
N GLU A 25 11.23 -4.84 7.53
CA GLU A 25 10.74 -4.70 8.91
C GLU A 25 9.89 -5.90 9.34
N VAL A 26 9.02 -6.39 8.44
CA VAL A 26 8.18 -7.57 8.68
C VAL A 26 9.05 -8.83 8.84
N ALA A 27 10.06 -9.00 7.99
CA ALA A 27 11.00 -10.11 8.09
C ALA A 27 11.78 -10.08 9.41
N GLY A 28 12.26 -8.90 9.83
CA GLY A 28 12.92 -8.70 11.12
C GLY A 28 12.01 -9.04 12.30
N ALA A 29 10.74 -8.64 12.23
CA ALA A 29 9.77 -8.95 13.28
C ALA A 29 9.36 -10.43 13.28
N GLN A 30 9.31 -11.11 12.12
CA GLN A 30 9.09 -12.55 12.04
C GLN A 30 10.28 -13.37 12.56
N ALA A 31 11.50 -12.84 12.49
CA ALA A 31 12.69 -13.47 13.06
C ALA A 31 12.70 -13.42 14.61
N ASN A 32 11.82 -12.63 15.23
CA ASN A 32 11.70 -12.56 16.68
C ASN A 32 11.07 -13.85 17.24
N THR A 33 11.79 -14.53 18.14
CA THR A 33 11.37 -15.80 18.76
C THR A 33 10.10 -15.68 19.61
N ASN A 34 9.70 -14.47 19.98
CA ASN A 34 8.47 -14.23 20.73
C ASN A 34 7.21 -14.18 19.84
N ILE A 35 7.37 -14.14 18.51
CA ILE A 35 6.26 -14.16 17.56
C ILE A 35 6.22 -15.53 16.87
N THR A 36 5.21 -16.35 17.18
CA THR A 36 5.15 -17.74 16.71
C THR A 36 3.76 -18.16 16.25
N GLY A 37 3.69 -19.24 15.48
CA GLY A 37 2.42 -19.81 15.00
C GLY A 37 1.57 -18.80 14.23
N ALA A 38 0.29 -18.68 14.59
CA ALA A 38 -0.66 -17.84 13.88
C ALA A 38 -0.29 -16.35 13.87
N SER A 39 0.39 -15.83 14.91
CA SER A 39 0.79 -14.43 14.94
C SER A 39 1.88 -14.11 13.91
N SER A 40 2.81 -15.05 13.66
CA SER A 40 3.84 -14.90 12.62
C SER A 40 3.23 -14.89 11.22
N THR A 41 2.22 -15.73 10.97
CA THR A 41 1.46 -15.74 9.71
C THR A 41 0.73 -14.42 9.48
N ILE A 42 0.03 -13.90 10.49
CA ILE A 42 -0.65 -12.60 10.40
C ILE A 42 0.35 -11.48 10.14
N LEU A 43 1.52 -11.54 10.78
CA LEU A 43 2.61 -10.60 10.53
C LEU A 43 3.06 -10.64 9.06
N GLY A 44 3.22 -11.82 8.48
CA GLY A 44 3.63 -11.96 7.07
C GLY A 44 2.61 -11.39 6.08
N LEU A 45 1.33 -11.37 6.44
CA LEU A 45 0.27 -10.77 5.62
C LEU A 45 0.30 -9.23 5.65
N THR A 46 1.01 -8.61 6.58
CA THR A 46 1.04 -7.13 6.67
C THR A 46 1.62 -6.46 5.43
N THR A 47 2.63 -7.06 4.79
CA THR A 47 3.18 -6.57 3.51
C THR A 47 2.12 -6.60 2.40
N LEU A 48 1.27 -7.63 2.36
CA LEU A 48 0.16 -7.71 1.42
C LEU A 48 -0.87 -6.60 1.69
N PHE A 49 -1.26 -6.41 2.95
CA PHE A 49 -2.22 -5.37 3.33
C PHE A 49 -1.69 -3.96 3.04
N TYR A 50 -0.38 -3.73 3.24
CA TYR A 50 0.27 -2.48 2.86
C TYR A 50 0.11 -2.22 1.35
N ASN A 51 0.47 -3.19 0.50
CA ASN A 51 0.34 -3.04 -0.96
C ASN A 51 -1.12 -2.84 -1.40
N LEU A 52 -2.06 -3.56 -0.76
CA LEU A 52 -3.48 -3.41 -1.05
C LEU A 52 -4.01 -2.02 -0.65
N SER A 53 -3.53 -1.46 0.46
CA SER A 53 -3.90 -0.12 0.92
C SER A 53 -3.44 0.98 -0.05
N ILE A 54 -2.24 0.83 -0.64
CA ILE A 54 -1.74 1.75 -1.67
C ILE A 54 -2.64 1.70 -2.90
N ALA A 55 -2.96 0.49 -3.37
CA ALA A 55 -3.82 0.30 -4.53
C ALA A 55 -5.22 0.91 -4.29
N ALA A 56 -5.84 0.63 -3.14
CA ALA A 56 -7.15 1.18 -2.78
C ALA A 56 -7.14 2.71 -2.71
N THR A 57 -6.10 3.30 -2.10
CA THR A 57 -5.95 4.75 -1.97
C THR A 57 -5.75 5.41 -3.34
N ALA A 58 -4.88 4.85 -4.18
CA ALA A 58 -4.61 5.37 -5.51
C ALA A 58 -5.85 5.32 -6.41
N ILE A 59 -6.62 4.23 -6.36
CA ILE A 59 -7.89 4.10 -7.08
C ILE A 59 -8.90 5.14 -6.59
N GLY A 60 -9.02 5.33 -5.27
CA GLY A 60 -9.92 6.33 -4.70
C GLY A 60 -9.62 7.75 -5.20
N ILE A 61 -8.34 8.13 -5.20
CA ILE A 61 -7.87 9.43 -5.71
C ILE A 61 -8.12 9.57 -7.22
N ALA A 62 -7.79 8.52 -7.99
CA ALA A 62 -8.00 8.50 -9.43
C ALA A 62 -9.49 8.61 -9.81
N ALA A 63 -10.37 7.87 -9.11
CA ALA A 63 -11.82 7.92 -9.30
C ALA A 63 -12.41 9.29 -8.98
N GLN A 64 -11.85 9.99 -7.98
CA GLN A 64 -12.24 11.37 -7.67
C GLN A 64 -11.75 12.35 -8.74
N GLY A 65 -10.55 12.15 -9.27
CA GLY A 65 -10.04 12.90 -10.41
C GLY A 65 -10.89 12.74 -11.67
N LEU A 66 -11.37 11.52 -11.92
CA LEU A 66 -12.20 11.18 -13.09
C LEU A 66 -13.60 11.79 -13.00
N ARG A 67 -14.25 11.72 -11.82
CA ARG A 67 -15.53 12.39 -11.55
C ARG A 67 -15.45 13.89 -11.74
N ASN A 68 -14.40 14.50 -11.19
CA ASN A 68 -14.21 15.93 -11.36
C ASN A 68 -14.09 16.28 -12.85
N SER A 69 -13.44 15.43 -13.67
CA SER A 69 -13.25 15.60 -15.11
C SER A 69 -14.52 15.50 -15.96
N GLY A 70 -15.68 15.19 -15.37
CA GLY A 70 -16.94 14.99 -16.10
C GLY A 70 -16.96 13.73 -16.96
N LEU A 71 -15.99 12.83 -16.78
CA LEU A 71 -15.91 11.52 -17.43
C LEU A 71 -16.64 10.42 -16.62
N MET A 72 -16.98 10.72 -15.37
CA MET A 72 -17.75 9.88 -14.44
C MET A 72 -18.71 10.74 -13.63
#